data_AF-A0A1F2SUJ9-F1
#
_entry.id   AF-A0A1F2SUJ9-F1
#
_cell.length_a   1.000
_cell.length_b   1.000
_cell.length_c   1.000
_cell.angle_alpha   90.00
_cell.angle_beta   90.00
_cell.angle_gamma   90.00
#
_symmetry.space_group_name_H-M   'P 1'
#
loop_
_entity.id
_entity.type
_entity.pdbx_description
1 polymer ?
#
loop_
_entity_poly.entity_id
_entity_poly.type
_entity_poly.pdbx_seq_one_letter_code
_entity_poly.pdbx_strand_id
1 'polypeptide(L)'
;MKWGLQDEFQALFARNHLPVLREELKTGRIVSVKTYVPTYHGDGRADWTFAVVITYKDAAALIGPSGEEEIQRRLYPDRARFLKEEQRRFETLDAHWDVPINEIEFN
;
A
#
# COMPACT_ATOMS: atom_id res chain seq x y z
N MET A 1 -5.83 -2.26 12.17
CA MET A 1 -6.68 -1.11 11.80
C MET A 1 -7.70 -0.94 12.91
N LYS A 2 -8.06 0.30 13.24
CA LYS A 2 -9.07 0.58 14.27
C LYS A 2 -10.35 -0.17 13.91
N TRP A 3 -10.92 -0.85 14.90
CA TRP A 3 -12.12 -1.65 14.70
C TRP A 3 -13.24 -0.83 14.05
N GLY A 4 -13.86 -1.38 13.00
CA GLY A 4 -14.93 -0.73 12.25
C GLY A 4 -14.49 0.25 11.14
N LEU A 5 -13.19 0.57 10.99
CA LEU A 5 -12.70 1.49 9.96
C LEU A 5 -12.05 0.79 8.74
N GLN A 6 -12.14 -0.53 8.66
CA GLN A 6 -11.49 -1.32 7.60
C GLN A 6 -12.00 -0.97 6.19
N ASP A 7 -13.30 -0.79 6.01
CA ASP A 7 -13.87 -0.44 4.70
C ASP A 7 -13.47 0.98 4.27
N GLU A 8 -13.40 1.91 5.23
CA GLU A 8 -12.91 3.27 4.97
C GLU A 8 -11.44 3.24 4.52
N PHE A 9 -10.58 2.51 5.23
CA PHE A 9 -9.19 2.34 4.85
C PHE A 9 -9.05 1.76 3.44
N GLN A 10 -9.76 0.67 3.14
CA GLN A 10 -9.72 0.02 1.82
C GLN A 10 -10.22 0.94 0.71
N ALA A 11 -11.29 1.69 0.96
CA ALA A 11 -11.83 2.65 0.00
C ALA A 11 -10.85 3.81 -0.27
N LEU A 12 -10.15 4.31 0.75
CA LEU A 12 -9.12 5.34 0.60
C LEU A 12 -7.88 4.77 -0.10
N PHE A 13 -7.43 3.57 0.27
CA PHE A 13 -6.31 2.89 -0.39
C PHE A 13 -6.58 2.69 -1.88
N ALA A 14 -7.74 2.15 -2.24
CA ALA A 14 -8.12 1.89 -3.62
C ALA A 14 -8.25 3.17 -4.45
N ARG A 15 -8.70 4.26 -3.83
CA ARG A 15 -8.90 5.56 -4.48
C ARG A 15 -7.60 6.33 -4.68
N ASN A 16 -6.69 6.28 -3.71
CA ASN A 16 -5.57 7.21 -3.63
C ASN A 16 -4.20 6.53 -3.76
N HIS A 17 -3.95 5.45 -3.04
CA HIS A 17 -2.63 4.82 -3.05
C HIS A 17 -2.46 3.81 -4.19
N LEU A 18 -3.46 2.96 -4.43
CA LEU A 18 -3.41 1.95 -5.49
C LEU A 18 -3.16 2.52 -6.90
N PRO A 19 -3.75 3.67 -7.31
CA PRO A 19 -3.43 4.25 -8.61
C PRO A 19 -1.96 4.66 -8.75
N VAL A 20 -1.30 5.11 -7.68
CA VAL A 20 0.13 5.44 -7.69
C VAL A 20 0.95 4.18 -7.94
N LEU A 21 0.68 3.09 -7.22
CA LEU A 21 1.34 1.80 -7.42
C LEU A 21 1.10 1.25 -8.84
N ARG A 22 -0.09 1.49 -9.42
CA ARG A 22 -0.39 1.11 -10.81
C ARG A 22 0.41 1.91 -11.84
N GLU A 23 0.74 3.16 -11.57
CA GLU A 23 1.64 3.92 -12.43
C GLU A 23 3.08 3.41 -12.29
N GLU A 24 3.53 3.04 -11.09
CA GLU A 24 4.85 2.40 -10.91
C GLU A 24 4.96 1.03 -11.58
N LEU A 25 3.85 0.27 -11.66
CA LEU A 25 3.78 -0.94 -12.48
C LEU A 25 4.01 -0.64 -13.97
N LYS A 26 3.46 0.47 -14.49
CA LYS A 26 3.63 0.86 -15.90
C LYS A 26 5.06 1.29 -16.23
N THR A 27 5.79 1.85 -15.26
CA THR A 27 7.20 2.23 -15.45
C THR A 27 8.15 1.03 -15.32
N GLY A 28 7.66 -0.12 -14.83
CA GLY A 28 8.45 -1.31 -14.59
C GLY A 28 9.33 -1.23 -13.35
N ARG A 29 9.11 -0.25 -12.46
CA ARG A 29 9.74 -0.19 -11.13
C ARG A 29 9.22 -1.33 -10.25
N ILE A 30 7.91 -1.50 -10.25
CA ILE A 30 7.20 -2.62 -9.63
C ILE A 30 6.83 -3.62 -10.72
N VAL A 31 6.87 -4.91 -10.40
CA VAL A 31 6.43 -6.00 -11.29
C VAL A 31 5.14 -6.68 -10.82
N SER A 32 4.77 -6.53 -9.55
CA SER A 32 3.49 -7.03 -9.02
C SER A 32 3.02 -6.22 -7.80
N VAL A 33 1.70 -6.03 -7.68
CA VAL A 33 1.03 -5.52 -6.48
C VAL A 33 -0.14 -6.43 -6.17
N LYS A 34 -0.16 -7.00 -4.96
CA LYS A 34 -1.25 -7.86 -4.48
C LYS A 34 -1.72 -7.38 -3.12
N THR A 35 -3.02 -7.47 -2.87
CA THR A 35 -3.64 -7.09 -1.60
C THR A 35 -4.32 -8.28 -0.96
N TYR A 36 -4.19 -8.41 0.35
CA TYR A 36 -4.72 -9.53 1.11
C TYR A 36 -5.49 -9.02 2.32
N VAL A 37 -6.60 -9.70 2.61
CA VAL A 37 -7.29 -9.64 3.90
C VAL A 37 -7.32 -11.06 4.48
N PRO A 38 -7.21 -11.23 5.80
CA PRO A 38 -7.44 -12.53 6.41
C PRO A 38 -8.88 -13.01 6.13
N THR A 39 -9.06 -14.28 5.81
CA THR A 39 -10.40 -14.88 5.69
C THR A 39 -11.12 -14.92 7.04
N TYR A 40 -10.37 -15.06 8.13
CA TYR A 40 -10.87 -15.09 9.49
C TYR A 40 -10.16 -14.04 10.33
N HIS A 41 -10.86 -13.44 11.30
CA HIS A 41 -10.23 -12.62 12.32
C HIS A 41 -9.30 -13.49 13.15
N GLY A 42 -8.07 -13.04 13.39
CA GLY A 42 -7.14 -13.76 14.26
C GLY A 42 -7.38 -13.43 15.74
N ASP A 43 -6.39 -13.72 16.58
CA ASP A 43 -6.49 -13.64 18.03
C ASP A 43 -6.23 -12.23 18.61
N GLY A 44 -6.08 -11.23 17.74
CA GLY A 44 -5.86 -9.83 18.08
C GLY A 44 -4.44 -9.49 18.51
N ARG A 45 -3.49 -10.44 18.54
CA ARG A 45 -2.11 -10.22 19.02
C ARG A 45 -1.04 -10.22 17.93
N ALA A 46 -1.29 -10.88 16.80
CA ALA A 46 -0.36 -10.93 15.66
C ALA A 46 -1.00 -10.53 14.32
N ASP A 47 -2.22 -9.98 14.37
CA ASP A 47 -3.05 -9.84 13.19
C ASP A 47 -2.73 -8.57 12.41
N TRP A 48 -2.33 -8.75 11.17
CA TRP A 48 -2.59 -7.76 10.14
C TRP A 48 -4.03 -7.93 9.67
N THR A 49 -4.75 -6.81 9.48
CA THR A 49 -6.12 -6.83 8.97
C THR A 49 -6.19 -6.55 7.46
N PHE A 50 -5.08 -6.08 6.90
CA PHE A 50 -4.87 -5.83 5.47
C PHE A 50 -3.38 -5.84 5.17
N ALA A 51 -2.97 -6.50 4.09
CA ALA A 51 -1.57 -6.53 3.64
C ALA A 51 -1.47 -6.15 2.17
N VAL A 52 -0.39 -5.45 1.82
CA VAL A 52 -0.01 -5.14 0.43
C VAL A 52 1.34 -5.79 0.18
N VAL A 53 1.41 -6.68 -0.79
CA VAL A 53 2.67 -7.28 -1.25
C VAL A 53 3.06 -6.62 -2.54
N ILE A 54 4.19 -5.92 -2.52
CA ILE A 54 4.77 -5.24 -3.67
C ILE A 54 6.04 -5.98 -4.06
N THR A 55 6.11 -6.46 -5.30
CA THR A 55 7.31 -7.06 -5.86
C THR A 55 8.00 -6.02 -6.72
N TYR A 56 9.18 -5.57 -6.29
CA TYR A 56 10.03 -4.66 -7.06
C TYR A 56 10.83 -5.43 -8.11
N LYS A 57 11.20 -4.76 -9.20
CA LYS A 57 12.02 -5.35 -10.26
C LYS A 57 13.37 -5.87 -9.73
N ASP A 58 14.00 -5.10 -8.84
CA ASP A 58 15.27 -5.42 -8.20
C ASP A 58 15.45 -4.59 -6.91
N ALA A 59 16.54 -4.83 -6.18
CA ALA A 59 16.85 -4.12 -4.95
C ALA A 59 17.08 -2.62 -5.16
N ALA A 60 17.63 -2.20 -6.32
CA ALA A 60 17.84 -0.79 -6.63
C ALA A 60 16.50 -0.07 -6.85
N ALA A 61 15.53 -0.74 -7.47
CA ALA A 61 14.16 -0.25 -7.58
C ALA A 61 13.44 -0.17 -6.23
N LEU A 62 13.77 -1.01 -5.24
CA LEU A 62 13.20 -0.91 -3.90
C LEU A 62 13.75 0.29 -3.12
N ILE A 63 15.07 0.45 -3.06
CA ILE A 63 15.73 1.46 -2.20
C ILE A 63 15.91 2.83 -2.88
N GLY A 64 15.84 2.86 -4.21
CA GLY A 64 16.03 4.08 -5.01
C GLY A 64 14.82 5.01 -4.95
N PRO A 65 14.94 6.24 -5.46
CA PRO A 65 13.85 7.23 -5.45
C PRO A 65 12.63 6.71 -6.21
N SER A 66 11.44 6.86 -5.63
CA SER A 66 10.20 6.28 -6.18
C SER A 66 9.61 7.05 -7.35
N GLY A 67 9.80 8.38 -7.39
CA GLY A 67 9.11 9.24 -8.34
C GLY A 67 7.61 9.41 -8.03
N GLU A 68 7.14 8.89 -6.89
CA GLU A 68 5.73 8.96 -6.47
C GLU A 68 5.22 10.40 -6.44
N GLU A 69 6.04 11.37 -6.05
CA GLU A 69 5.59 12.76 -5.96
C GLU A 69 5.15 13.33 -7.33
N GLU A 70 5.87 12.98 -8.40
CA GLU A 70 5.51 13.36 -9.77
C GLU A 70 4.24 12.63 -10.23
N ILE A 71 4.14 11.33 -9.93
CA ILE A 71 2.96 10.53 -10.20
C ILE A 71 1.73 11.13 -9.51
N GLN A 72 1.83 11.41 -8.20
CA GLN A 72 0.76 11.99 -7.40
C GLN A 72 0.35 13.37 -7.91
N ARG A 73 1.30 14.25 -8.29
CA ARG A 73 0.99 15.56 -8.89
C ARG A 73 0.16 15.42 -10.17
N ARG A 74 0.48 14.44 -11.00
CA ARG A 74 -0.25 14.17 -12.26
C ARG A 74 -1.62 13.55 -12.01
N LEU A 75 -1.74 12.60 -11.08
CA LEU A 75 -2.98 11.88 -10.80
C LEU A 75 -3.99 12.71 -9.99
N TYR A 76 -3.50 13.60 -9.11
CA TYR A 76 -4.33 14.32 -8.16
C TYR A 76 -4.15 15.84 -8.28
N PRO A 77 -4.84 16.48 -9.24
CA PRO A 77 -4.83 17.94 -9.38
C PRO A 77 -5.32 18.66 -8.12
N ASP A 78 -6.33 18.11 -7.44
CA ASP A 78 -6.76 18.57 -6.11
C ASP A 78 -5.86 17.98 -5.02
N ARG A 79 -4.68 18.57 -4.86
CA ARG A 79 -3.67 18.14 -3.90
C ARG A 79 -4.15 18.26 -2.46
N ALA A 80 -4.94 19.28 -2.14
CA ALA A 80 -5.44 19.50 -0.78
C ALA A 80 -6.35 18.37 -0.34
N ARG A 81 -7.27 17.95 -1.21
CA ARG A 81 -8.12 16.79 -0.96
C ARG A 81 -7.32 15.50 -0.84
N PHE A 82 -6.43 15.23 -1.79
CA PHE A 82 -5.61 14.01 -1.78
C PHE A 82 -4.80 13.87 -0.49
N LEU A 83 -4.11 14.94 -0.05
CA LEU A 83 -3.33 14.92 1.18
C LEU A 83 -4.20 14.70 2.42
N LYS A 84 -5.39 15.33 2.47
CA LYS A 84 -6.34 15.12 3.57
C LYS A 84 -6.86 13.68 3.62
N GLU A 85 -7.16 13.09 2.47
CA GLU A 85 -7.64 11.72 2.39
C GLU A 85 -6.54 10.68 2.68
N GLU A 86 -5.29 10.91 2.26
CA GLU A 86 -4.15 10.06 2.64
C GLU A 86 -3.85 10.16 4.14
N GLN A 87 -3.87 11.37 4.71
CA GLN A 87 -3.77 11.56 6.15
C GLN A 87 -4.88 10.78 6.88
N ARG A 88 -6.12 10.89 6.41
CA ARG A 88 -7.26 10.15 6.97
C ARG A 88 -7.05 8.64 6.88
N ARG A 89 -6.51 8.14 5.77
CA ARG A 89 -6.19 6.72 5.60
C ARG A 89 -5.26 6.24 6.71
N PHE A 90 -4.21 7.00 7.05
CA PHE A 90 -3.30 6.63 8.14
C PHE A 90 -3.93 6.78 9.53
N GLU A 91 -4.81 7.76 9.75
CA GLU A 91 -5.52 7.93 11.03
C GLU A 91 -6.42 6.74 11.41
N THR A 92 -6.81 5.91 10.44
CA THR A 92 -7.60 4.68 10.68
C THR A 92 -6.75 3.51 11.18
N LEU A 93 -5.42 3.64 11.13
CA LEU A 93 -4.50 2.57 11.53
C LEU A 93 -4.28 2.58 13.06
N ASP A 94 -4.12 1.39 13.63
CA ASP A 94 -3.56 1.22 14.98
C ASP A 94 -2.03 1.07 14.94
N ALA A 95 -1.54 0.43 13.88
CA ALA A 95 -0.12 0.22 13.61
C ALA A 95 0.11 0.05 12.11
N HIS A 96 1.35 0.31 11.67
CA HIS A 96 1.82 0.15 10.30
C HIS A 96 3.32 -0.19 10.34
N TRP A 97 3.74 -1.13 9.51
CA TRP A 97 5.14 -1.48 9.29
C TRP A 97 5.31 -2.01 7.87
N ASP A 98 6.51 -1.81 7.32
CA ASP A 98 6.95 -2.39 6.06
C ASP A 98 8.05 -3.41 6.35
N VAL A 99 7.94 -4.61 5.76
CA VAL A 99 8.90 -5.70 5.98
C VAL A 99 9.30 -6.27 4.62
N PRO A 100 10.56 -6.12 4.19
CA PRO A 100 11.10 -6.87 3.06
C PRO A 100 11.09 -8.36 3.37
N ILE A 101 10.56 -9.16 2.44
CA ILE A 101 10.49 -10.62 2.55
C ILE A 101 11.28 -11.27 1.44
N ASN A 102 11.86 -12.45 1.72
CA ASN A 102 12.48 -13.31 0.72
C ASN A 102 11.56 -14.50 0.45
N GLU A 103 11.38 -14.83 -0.83
CA GLU A 103 10.70 -16.06 -1.22
C GLU A 103 11.63 -17.25 -0.98
N ILE A 104 11.10 -18.32 -0.39
CA ILE A 104 11.81 -19.59 -0.20
C ILE A 104 11.09 -20.61 -1.06
N GLU A 105 11.80 -21.16 -2.05
CA GLU A 105 11.32 -22.29 -2.84
C GLU A 105 11.81 -23.60 -2.19
N PHE A 106 10.91 -24.55 -2.04
CA PHE A 106 11.23 -25.90 -1.60
C PHE A 106 11.17 -26.84 -2.81
N ASN A 107 12.18 -27.70 -2.95
CA ASN A 107 12.24 -28.76 -3.98
C ASN A 107 11.26 -29.90 -3.68
#